data_AF-A0A0V0J8F0-F1
#
_entry.id   AF-A0A0V0J8F0-F1
#
_cell.length_a   1.000
_cell.length_b   1.000
_cell.length_c   1.000
_cell.angle_alpha   90.00
_cell.angle_beta   90.00
_cell.angle_gamma   90.00
#
_symmetry.space_group_name_H-M   'P 1'
#
loop_
_entity.id
_entity.type
_entity.pdbx_description
1 polymer ?
#
loop_
_entity_poly.entity_id
_entity_poly.type
_entity_poly.pdbx_seq_one_letter_code
_entity_poly.pdbx_strand_id
1 'polypeptide(L)'
;MRSRETSTPCARKGCKYPFTEEAIFCSACKGSYHPTCSDLTPEAFKLSLQTAHAWKCENCLKFDATGDPVQPNKSYIITYVTSNPNKLRETLEILGEQYSTLFKSLDIDLPEYQGTAEEIAILKCRFAAEQIDGPVLVEDTGLGFDALKGLPGPYIKWFLKAVGAEGASYFKFLPLTLFTENSL
;
A
#
# COMPACT_ATOMS: atom_id res chain seq x y z
N MET A 1 9.95 58.93 7.38
CA MET A 1 10.94 58.03 6.76
C MET A 1 10.50 56.61 7.07
N ARG A 2 10.00 55.85 6.07
CA ARG A 2 9.44 54.51 6.29
C ARG A 2 10.56 53.56 6.72
N SER A 3 10.31 52.89 7.85
CA SER A 3 11.13 51.86 8.47
C SER A 3 11.46 50.74 7.49
N ARG A 4 12.74 50.35 7.44
CA ARG A 4 13.24 49.23 6.64
C ARG A 4 12.61 47.93 7.13
N GLU A 5 11.67 47.40 6.36
CA GLU A 5 11.14 46.06 6.54
C GLU A 5 12.25 45.05 6.30
N THR A 6 12.61 44.30 7.34
CA THR A 6 13.58 43.21 7.29
C THR A 6 12.94 42.03 6.55
N SER A 7 12.96 42.06 5.23
CA SER A 7 12.50 40.93 4.41
C SER A 7 13.51 39.79 4.50
N THR A 8 13.06 38.63 4.99
CA THR A 8 13.82 37.38 4.89
C THR A 8 14.13 37.12 3.40
N PRO A 9 15.32 36.64 3.00
CA PRO A 9 15.57 36.33 1.59
C PRO A 9 14.89 35.02 1.17
N CYS A 10 14.52 34.92 -0.11
CA CYS A 10 14.02 33.68 -0.71
C CYS A 10 15.10 32.59 -0.69
N ALA A 11 14.73 31.38 -0.28
CA ALA A 11 15.62 30.24 -0.15
C ALA A 11 16.00 29.59 -1.50
N ARG A 12 15.38 29.99 -2.62
CA ARG A 12 15.76 29.52 -3.96
C ARG A 12 17.14 30.07 -4.34
N LYS A 13 18.09 29.16 -4.57
CA LYS A 13 19.46 29.51 -4.98
C LYS A 13 19.43 30.42 -6.22
N GLY A 14 20.03 31.61 -6.11
CA GLY A 14 20.10 32.59 -7.19
C GLY A 14 18.92 33.57 -7.28
N CYS A 15 17.90 33.45 -6.43
CA CYS A 15 16.83 34.45 -6.35
C CYS A 15 17.34 35.76 -5.74
N LYS A 16 17.02 36.90 -6.37
CA LYS A 16 17.45 38.25 -5.94
C LYS A 16 16.27 39.18 -5.59
N TYR A 17 15.05 38.66 -5.65
CA TYR A 17 13.84 39.47 -5.44
C TYR A 17 13.44 39.50 -3.96
N PRO A 18 13.00 40.65 -3.42
CA PRO A 18 12.44 40.75 -2.08
C PRO A 18 10.98 40.24 -2.04
N PHE A 19 10.53 39.75 -0.88
CA PHE A 19 9.13 39.38 -0.68
C PHE A 19 8.23 40.62 -0.73
N THR A 20 7.20 40.60 -1.57
CA THR A 20 6.24 41.69 -1.67
C THR A 20 4.85 41.33 -1.12
N GLU A 21 4.39 40.08 -1.25
CA GLU A 21 2.95 39.82 -1.05
C GLU A 21 2.56 38.54 -0.29
N GLU A 22 3.37 37.47 -0.23
CA GLU A 22 3.19 36.32 0.69
C GLU A 22 4.35 35.32 0.50
N ALA A 23 4.72 34.57 1.54
CA ALA A 23 5.80 33.57 1.49
C ALA A 23 5.26 32.15 1.70
N ILE A 24 5.73 31.20 0.89
CA ILE A 24 5.43 29.77 1.03
C ILE A 24 6.58 29.09 1.78
N PHE A 25 6.25 28.23 2.74
CA PHE A 25 7.23 27.54 3.57
C PHE A 25 7.34 26.06 3.20
N CYS A 26 8.57 25.59 2.98
CA CYS A 26 8.85 24.17 2.83
C CYS A 26 8.61 23.44 4.16
N SER A 27 7.75 22.42 4.16
CA SER A 27 7.44 21.60 5.34
C SER A 27 8.67 20.89 5.92
N ALA A 28 9.66 20.56 5.08
CA ALA A 28 10.90 19.88 5.47
C ALA A 28 11.99 20.84 5.95
N CYS A 29 12.53 21.71 5.09
CA CYS A 29 13.65 22.59 5.44
C CYS A 29 13.26 23.92 6.07
N LYS A 30 11.95 24.21 6.18
CA LYS A 30 11.39 25.48 6.69
C LYS A 30 11.82 26.74 5.91
N GLY A 31 12.45 26.56 4.74
CA GLY A 31 12.84 27.68 3.88
C GLY A 31 11.63 28.40 3.27
N SER A 32 11.74 29.72 3.15
CA SER A 32 10.73 30.61 2.57
C SER A 32 10.94 30.81 1.07
N TYR A 33 9.88 30.69 0.27
CA TYR A 33 9.91 30.79 -1.19
C TYR A 33 8.80 31.73 -1.69
N HIS A 34 9.05 32.48 -2.76
CA HIS A 34 7.98 33.20 -3.46
C HIS A 34 7.01 32.20 -4.11
N PRO A 35 5.72 32.53 -4.26
CA PRO A 35 4.77 31.70 -5.00
C PRO A 35 5.26 31.34 -6.40
N THR A 36 5.76 32.32 -7.15
CA THR A 36 6.36 32.10 -8.49
C THR A 36 7.69 31.37 -8.47
N CYS A 37 8.41 31.36 -7.34
CA CYS A 37 9.65 30.61 -7.18
C CYS A 37 9.44 29.20 -6.64
N SER A 38 8.21 28.84 -6.30
CA SER A 38 7.81 27.54 -5.77
C SER A 38 7.29 26.57 -6.84
N ASP A 39 7.09 27.05 -8.08
CA ASP A 39 6.49 26.35 -9.22
C ASP A 39 5.09 25.74 -8.93
N LEU A 40 4.36 26.26 -7.93
CA LEU A 40 2.97 25.89 -7.65
C LEU A 40 1.99 26.83 -8.35
N THR A 41 0.94 26.27 -8.95
CA THR A 41 -0.25 27.06 -9.32
C THR A 41 -1.06 27.41 -8.06
N PRO A 42 -1.77 28.55 -8.03
CA PRO A 42 -2.64 28.93 -6.90
C PRO A 42 -3.68 27.85 -6.53
N GLU A 43 -4.09 27.03 -7.51
CA GLU A 43 -5.01 25.91 -7.33
C GLU A 43 -4.35 24.72 -6.60
N ALA A 44 -3.09 24.40 -6.93
CA ALA A 44 -2.30 23.37 -6.24
C ALA A 44 -2.02 23.74 -4.78
N PHE A 45 -1.86 25.05 -4.51
CA PHE A 45 -1.72 25.58 -3.16
C PHE A 45 -3.00 25.37 -2.33
N LYS A 46 -4.19 25.65 -2.89
CA LYS A 46 -5.48 25.45 -2.21
C LYS A 46 -5.78 23.98 -1.89
N LEU A 47 -5.41 23.05 -2.77
CA LEU A 47 -5.60 21.61 -2.54
C LEU A 47 -4.68 21.09 -1.41
N SER A 48 -3.49 21.66 -1.27
CA SER A 48 -2.52 21.33 -0.22
C SER A 48 -2.89 21.81 1.19
N LEU A 49 -3.90 22.69 1.30
CA LEU A 49 -4.42 23.20 2.58
C LEU A 49 -5.56 22.33 3.15
N GLN A 50 -6.19 21.49 2.33
CA GLN A 50 -7.27 20.57 2.73
C GLN A 50 -6.75 19.24 3.27
N THR A 51 -5.48 18.92 3.02
CA THR A 51 -4.73 17.86 3.68
C THR A 51 -3.72 18.53 4.59
N ALA A 52 -3.58 18.11 5.84
CA ALA A 52 -2.72 18.81 6.79
C ALA A 52 -1.24 18.83 6.34
N HIS A 53 -0.84 19.94 5.70
CA HIS A 53 0.53 20.44 5.47
C HIS A 53 1.58 19.49 4.89
N ALA A 54 1.95 19.62 3.60
CA ALA A 54 3.18 18.98 3.12
C ALA A 54 3.83 19.56 1.84
N TRP A 55 3.75 20.86 1.54
CA TRP A 55 4.56 21.36 0.41
C TRP A 55 6.06 21.19 0.71
N LYS A 56 6.82 20.61 -0.24
CA LYS A 56 8.28 20.43 -0.17
C LYS A 56 8.92 21.14 -1.37
N CYS A 57 10.03 21.84 -1.15
CA CYS A 57 10.77 22.49 -2.24
C CYS A 57 11.46 21.46 -3.13
N GLU A 58 11.86 21.85 -4.34
CA GLU A 58 12.51 20.97 -5.33
C GLU A 58 13.73 20.22 -4.76
N ASN A 59 14.50 20.84 -3.87
CA ASN A 59 15.62 20.18 -3.21
C ASN A 59 15.16 19.14 -2.19
N CYS A 60 14.18 19.45 -1.35
CA CYS A 60 13.60 18.50 -0.40
C CYS A 60 12.65 17.48 -1.04
N LEU A 61 12.34 17.63 -2.33
CA LEU A 61 11.69 16.60 -3.14
C LEU A 61 12.71 15.60 -3.71
N LYS A 62 13.99 16.01 -3.84
CA LYS A 62 15.09 15.13 -4.26
C LYS A 62 15.64 14.29 -3.11
N PHE A 63 15.32 14.61 -1.85
CA PHE A 63 15.78 13.91 -0.66
C PHE A 63 14.63 13.67 0.32
N ASP A 64 14.58 12.51 0.96
CA ASP A 64 13.55 12.19 1.95
C ASP A 64 13.86 12.82 3.33
N ALA A 65 13.07 12.46 4.35
CA ALA A 65 13.25 13.00 5.70
C ALA A 65 14.53 12.50 6.41
N THR A 66 15.15 11.42 5.91
CA THR A 66 16.43 10.88 6.41
C THR A 66 17.62 11.43 5.64
N GLY A 67 17.39 12.20 4.56
CA GLY A 67 18.42 12.81 3.74
C GLY A 67 18.90 11.90 2.61
N ASP A 68 18.22 10.79 2.38
CA ASP A 68 18.52 9.87 1.30
C ASP A 68 17.92 10.41 -0.01
N PRO A 69 18.58 10.19 -1.17
CA PRO A 69 18.00 10.57 -2.44
C PRO A 69 16.62 9.92 -2.60
N VAL A 70 15.59 10.74 -2.86
CA VAL A 70 14.27 10.25 -3.26
C VAL A 70 14.48 9.48 -4.55
N GLN A 71 14.47 8.15 -4.41
CA GLN A 71 14.52 7.25 -5.55
C GLN A 71 13.32 7.62 -6.43
N PRO A 72 13.53 7.94 -7.73
CA PRO A 72 12.42 8.19 -8.64
C PRO A 72 11.54 6.95 -8.59
N ASN A 73 10.22 7.12 -8.40
CA ASN A 73 9.22 6.06 -8.28
C ASN A 73 9.58 4.88 -9.19
N LYS A 74 10.29 3.90 -8.64
CA LYS A 74 10.70 2.72 -9.38
C LYS A 74 9.43 1.90 -9.46
N SER A 75 8.81 1.91 -10.64
CA SER A 75 7.67 1.03 -10.90
C SER A 75 8.19 -0.40 -10.82
N TYR A 76 7.90 -1.06 -9.71
CA TYR A 76 8.21 -2.46 -9.54
C TYR A 76 7.04 -3.26 -10.09
N ILE A 77 7.33 -4.12 -11.06
CA ILE A 77 6.39 -5.14 -11.50
C ILE A 77 6.29 -6.19 -10.39
N ILE A 78 5.10 -6.36 -9.84
CA ILE A 78 4.77 -7.37 -8.84
C ILE A 78 4.43 -8.67 -9.57
N THR A 79 5.09 -9.75 -9.18
CA THR A 79 4.77 -11.08 -9.71
C THR A 79 3.64 -11.69 -8.90
N TYR A 80 2.47 -11.82 -9.51
CA TYR A 80 1.33 -12.52 -8.94
C TYR A 80 1.50 -14.02 -9.17
N VAL A 81 1.74 -14.78 -8.09
CA VAL A 81 1.98 -16.21 -8.18
C VAL A 81 0.67 -16.98 -8.06
N THR A 82 0.23 -17.58 -9.15
CA THR A 82 -1.01 -18.36 -9.22
C THR A 82 -1.03 -19.28 -10.43
N SER A 83 -1.60 -20.47 -10.27
CA SER A 83 -1.97 -21.36 -11.37
C SER A 83 -3.38 -21.11 -11.91
N ASN A 84 -4.20 -20.32 -11.18
CA ASN A 84 -5.56 -19.96 -11.59
C ASN A 84 -5.57 -18.52 -12.14
N PRO A 85 -5.76 -18.32 -13.46
CA PRO A 85 -5.78 -16.99 -14.07
C PRO A 85 -6.97 -16.12 -13.60
N ASN A 86 -8.04 -16.73 -13.09
CA ASN A 86 -9.20 -15.99 -12.58
C ASN A 86 -8.86 -15.19 -11.31
N LYS A 87 -7.89 -15.64 -10.50
CA LYS A 87 -7.50 -14.92 -9.27
C LYS A 87 -6.91 -13.55 -9.56
N LEU A 88 -5.99 -13.48 -10.54
CA LEU A 88 -5.43 -12.22 -10.98
C LEU A 88 -6.51 -11.34 -11.62
N ARG A 89 -7.40 -11.91 -12.45
CA ARG A 89 -8.52 -11.18 -13.05
C ARG A 89 -9.40 -10.52 -11.97
N GLU A 90 -9.86 -11.28 -10.99
CA GLU A 90 -10.70 -10.79 -9.89
C GLU A 90 -9.96 -9.75 -9.05
N THR A 91 -8.68 -9.98 -8.76
CA THR A 91 -7.85 -9.00 -8.04
C THR A 91 -7.76 -7.67 -8.81
N LEU A 92 -7.55 -7.71 -10.14
CA LEU A 92 -7.49 -6.52 -10.98
C LEU A 92 -8.85 -5.83 -11.14
N GLU A 93 -9.95 -6.58 -11.17
CA GLU A 93 -11.31 -6.01 -11.16
C GLU A 93 -11.57 -5.23 -9.86
N ILE A 94 -11.07 -5.73 -8.72
CA ILE A 94 -11.20 -5.04 -7.42
C ILE A 94 -10.28 -3.82 -7.33
N LEU A 95 -9.03 -3.94 -7.77
CA LEU A 95 -8.05 -2.85 -7.70
C LEU A 95 -8.32 -1.76 -8.73
N GLY A 96 -8.83 -2.12 -9.90
CA GLY A 96 -9.04 -1.26 -11.06
C GLY A 96 -7.98 -1.42 -12.15
N GLU A 97 -8.39 -1.24 -13.40
CA GLU A 97 -7.56 -1.48 -14.60
C GLU A 97 -6.27 -0.64 -14.62
N GLN A 98 -6.23 0.50 -13.94
CA GLN A 98 -5.03 1.34 -13.85
C GLN A 98 -3.83 0.62 -13.22
N TYR A 99 -4.06 -0.45 -12.44
CA TYR A 99 -3.01 -1.25 -11.81
C TYR A 99 -2.60 -2.47 -12.63
N SER A 100 -3.28 -2.78 -13.74
CA SER A 100 -2.98 -3.96 -14.59
C SER A 100 -1.52 -4.02 -15.03
N THR A 101 -0.90 -2.87 -15.31
CA THR A 101 0.50 -2.79 -15.75
C THR A 101 1.51 -3.03 -14.63
N LEU A 102 1.09 -3.05 -13.36
CA LEU A 102 1.96 -3.35 -12.22
C LEU A 102 2.08 -4.84 -11.94
N PHE A 103 1.23 -5.69 -12.53
CA PHE A 103 1.21 -7.11 -12.25
C PHE A 103 1.66 -7.94 -13.46
N LYS A 104 2.44 -8.99 -13.18
CA LYS A 104 2.64 -10.11 -14.11
C LYS A 104 2.20 -11.40 -13.42
N SER A 105 1.50 -12.28 -14.12
CA SER A 105 1.16 -13.60 -13.59
C SER A 105 2.29 -14.58 -13.83
N LEU A 106 2.60 -15.42 -12.85
CA LEU A 106 3.50 -16.55 -13.03
C LEU A 106 2.96 -17.78 -12.31
N ASP A 107 2.95 -18.90 -13.01
CA ASP A 107 2.59 -20.19 -12.44
C ASP A 107 3.85 -20.82 -11.82
N ILE A 108 3.91 -20.81 -10.49
CA ILE A 108 4.94 -21.50 -9.71
C ILE A 108 4.21 -22.47 -8.78
N ASP A 109 4.68 -23.71 -8.77
CA ASP A 109 4.21 -24.69 -7.79
C ASP A 109 4.73 -24.31 -6.40
N LEU A 110 3.81 -23.82 -5.57
CA LEU A 110 4.11 -23.41 -4.20
C LEU A 110 3.91 -24.60 -3.25
N PRO A 111 4.84 -24.85 -2.31
CA PRO A 111 4.66 -25.90 -1.32
C PRO A 111 3.40 -25.67 -0.47
N GLU A 112 2.66 -26.75 -0.21
CA GLU A 112 1.48 -26.74 0.65
C GLU A 112 1.90 -26.95 2.11
N TYR A 113 2.31 -25.86 2.77
CA TYR A 113 2.69 -25.86 4.18
C TYR A 113 1.49 -26.14 5.10
N GLN A 114 1.78 -26.61 6.32
CA GLN A 114 0.80 -26.77 7.40
C GLN A 114 1.09 -25.76 8.51
N GLY A 115 0.03 -25.25 9.14
CA GLY A 115 0.12 -24.25 10.19
C GLY A 115 -1.13 -23.38 10.22
N THR A 116 -0.99 -22.21 10.81
CA THR A 116 -1.98 -21.13 10.70
C THR A 116 -1.98 -20.53 9.30
N ALA A 117 -3.07 -19.88 8.91
CA ALA A 117 -3.16 -19.21 7.61
C ALA A 117 -2.06 -18.15 7.42
N GLU A 118 -1.70 -17.43 8.50
CA GLU A 118 -0.64 -16.42 8.48
C GLU A 118 0.75 -17.05 8.24
N GLU A 119 1.09 -18.11 8.98
CA GLU A 119 2.36 -18.82 8.80
C GLU A 119 2.49 -19.39 7.38
N ILE A 120 1.42 -20.00 6.86
CA ILE A 120 1.39 -20.56 5.51
C ILE A 120 1.59 -19.45 4.47
N ALA A 121 0.88 -18.33 4.60
CA ALA A 121 1.01 -17.20 3.67
C ALA A 121 2.44 -16.62 3.67
N ILE A 122 3.05 -16.45 4.85
CA ILE A 122 4.45 -15.99 4.98
C ILE A 122 5.40 -16.96 4.31
N LEU A 123 5.28 -18.26 4.59
CA LEU A 123 6.18 -19.28 4.03
C LEU A 123 6.04 -19.37 2.51
N LYS A 124 4.82 -19.37 1.97
CA LYS A 124 4.58 -19.37 0.52
C LYS A 124 5.13 -18.10 -0.15
N CYS A 125 4.93 -16.94 0.46
CA CYS A 125 5.43 -15.67 -0.06
C CYS A 125 6.97 -15.63 -0.06
N ARG A 126 7.61 -16.08 1.02
CA ARG A 126 9.08 -16.17 1.10
C ARG A 126 9.64 -17.12 0.05
N PHE A 127 9.05 -18.32 -0.08
CA PHE A 127 9.46 -19.28 -1.11
C PHE A 127 9.33 -18.67 -2.52
N ALA A 128 8.21 -18.03 -2.84
CA ALA A 128 8.01 -17.36 -4.12
C ALA A 128 9.05 -16.26 -4.37
N ALA A 129 9.32 -15.41 -3.38
CA ALA A 129 10.28 -14.33 -3.48
C ALA A 129 11.70 -14.84 -3.74
N GLU A 130 12.10 -15.93 -3.08
CA GLU A 130 13.40 -16.59 -3.28
C GLU A 130 13.54 -17.18 -4.69
N GLN A 131 12.47 -17.71 -5.28
CA GLN A 131 12.50 -18.23 -6.65
C GLN A 131 12.54 -17.13 -7.72
N ILE A 132 11.86 -16.01 -7.46
CA ILE A 132 11.66 -14.93 -8.46
C ILE A 132 12.75 -13.85 -8.38
N ASP A 133 13.42 -13.71 -7.22
CA ASP A 133 14.34 -12.62 -6.91
C ASP A 133 13.70 -11.24 -7.15
N GLY A 134 12.52 -11.02 -6.57
CA GLY A 134 11.79 -9.78 -6.75
C GLY A 134 10.48 -9.67 -5.96
N PRO A 135 9.72 -8.58 -6.16
CA PRO A 135 8.43 -8.40 -5.52
C PRO A 135 7.42 -9.45 -5.99
N VAL A 136 6.78 -10.09 -5.03
CA VAL A 136 5.79 -11.14 -5.26
C VAL A 136 4.51 -10.86 -4.48
N LEU A 137 3.39 -11.33 -5.03
CA LEU A 137 2.12 -11.41 -4.36
C LEU A 137 1.62 -12.85 -4.47
N VAL A 138 1.32 -13.45 -3.33
CA VAL A 138 0.76 -14.80 -3.21
C VAL A 138 -0.59 -14.70 -2.52
N GLU A 139 -1.56 -15.47 -2.99
CA GLU A 139 -2.90 -15.54 -2.41
C GLU A 139 -3.16 -16.95 -1.84
N ASP A 140 -3.47 -17.04 -0.55
CA ASP A 140 -3.91 -18.26 0.12
C ASP A 140 -5.37 -18.11 0.56
N THR A 141 -6.20 -19.12 0.27
CA THR A 141 -7.64 -19.08 0.54
C THR A 141 -8.00 -20.22 1.49
N GLY A 142 -8.65 -19.88 2.61
CA GLY A 142 -9.13 -20.86 3.59
C GLY A 142 -10.62 -20.73 3.87
N LEU A 143 -11.23 -21.78 4.41
CA LEU A 143 -12.61 -21.79 4.91
C LEU A 143 -12.64 -22.37 6.31
N GLY A 144 -13.03 -21.56 7.30
CA GLY A 144 -13.17 -22.00 8.69
C GLY A 144 -14.63 -22.15 9.10
N PHE A 145 -14.93 -23.24 9.79
CA PHE A 145 -16.22 -23.45 10.46
C PHE A 145 -16.06 -23.21 11.96
N ASP A 146 -16.93 -22.38 12.54
CA ASP A 146 -16.90 -22.06 13.98
C ASP A 146 -17.05 -23.32 14.85
N ALA A 147 -17.93 -24.23 14.42
CA ALA A 147 -18.14 -25.54 15.07
C ALA A 147 -16.86 -26.38 15.14
N LEU A 148 -15.93 -26.19 14.20
CA LEU A 148 -14.64 -26.87 14.14
C LEU A 148 -13.48 -25.96 14.53
N LYS A 149 -13.76 -24.88 15.28
CA LYS A 149 -12.76 -23.91 15.75
C LYS A 149 -11.89 -23.36 14.61
N GLY A 150 -12.51 -23.04 13.47
CA GLY A 150 -11.82 -22.47 12.32
C GLY A 150 -11.26 -23.50 11.33
N LEU A 151 -11.43 -24.80 11.57
CA LEU A 151 -11.14 -25.85 10.57
C LEU A 151 -12.26 -25.95 9.52
N PRO A 152 -11.97 -26.42 8.28
CA PRO A 152 -10.68 -26.92 7.80
C PRO A 152 -9.62 -25.82 7.57
N GLY A 153 -10.01 -24.54 7.57
CA GLY A 153 -9.12 -23.41 7.39
C GLY A 153 -8.36 -23.51 6.06
N PRO A 154 -7.01 -23.45 6.06
CA PRO A 154 -6.21 -23.53 4.84
C PRO A 154 -6.30 -24.91 4.15
N TYR A 155 -6.83 -25.93 4.84
CA TYR A 155 -6.92 -27.30 4.30
C TYR A 155 -8.19 -27.55 3.46
N ILE A 156 -8.94 -26.50 3.11
CA ILE A 156 -10.23 -26.59 2.43
C ILE A 156 -10.15 -27.36 1.10
N LYS A 157 -9.05 -27.25 0.36
CA LYS A 157 -8.81 -28.01 -0.89
C LYS A 157 -8.90 -29.52 -0.66
N TRP A 158 -8.25 -30.02 0.38
CA TRP A 158 -8.25 -31.45 0.73
C TRP A 158 -9.58 -31.88 1.33
N PHE A 159 -10.18 -31.01 2.15
CA PHE A 159 -11.47 -31.25 2.73
C PHE A 159 -12.55 -31.40 1.65
N LEU A 160 -12.66 -30.45 0.72
CA LEU A 160 -13.60 -30.52 -0.41
C LEU A 160 -13.34 -31.72 -1.31
N LYS A 161 -12.07 -32.12 -1.50
CA LYS A 161 -11.75 -33.33 -2.26
C LYS A 161 -12.26 -34.60 -1.56
N ALA A 162 -12.25 -34.63 -0.23
CA ALA A 162 -12.68 -35.79 0.55
C ALA A 162 -14.19 -35.87 0.71
N VAL A 163 -14.86 -34.75 1.03
CA VAL A 163 -16.30 -34.74 1.36
C VAL A 163 -17.19 -34.21 0.23
N GLY A 164 -16.63 -33.55 -0.78
CA GLY A 164 -17.39 -32.85 -1.81
C GLY A 164 -18.02 -31.54 -1.29
N ALA A 165 -18.49 -30.70 -2.22
CA ALA A 165 -19.17 -29.45 -1.87
C ALA A 165 -20.47 -29.71 -1.11
N GLU A 166 -21.22 -30.76 -1.49
CA GLU A 166 -22.42 -31.20 -0.77
C GLU A 166 -22.07 -31.62 0.65
N GLY A 167 -21.04 -32.46 0.83
CA GLY A 167 -20.56 -32.88 2.16
C GLY A 167 -20.14 -31.72 3.04
N ALA A 168 -19.45 -30.73 2.48
CA ALA A 168 -19.05 -29.52 3.20
C ALA A 168 -20.26 -28.67 3.64
N SER A 169 -21.34 -28.65 2.86
CA SER A 169 -22.56 -27.89 3.21
C SER A 169 -23.32 -28.45 4.43
N TYR A 170 -23.14 -29.73 4.76
CA TYR A 170 -23.76 -30.37 5.94
C TYR A 170 -23.09 -29.96 7.25
N PHE A 171 -21.89 -29.38 7.21
CA PHE A 171 -21.34 -28.63 8.34
C PHE A 171 -22.09 -27.29 8.42
N LYS A 172 -23.35 -27.37 8.88
CA LYS A 172 -24.26 -26.23 9.06
C LYS A 172 -23.48 -25.07 9.68
N PHE A 173 -23.50 -23.92 9.00
CA PHE A 173 -23.31 -22.62 9.64
C PHE A 173 -24.21 -22.63 10.87
N LEU A 174 -23.62 -22.80 12.06
CA LEU A 174 -24.37 -22.57 13.28
C LEU A 174 -24.89 -21.14 13.14
N PRO A 175 -26.20 -20.89 13.28
CA PRO A 175 -26.67 -19.52 13.32
C PRO A 175 -25.81 -18.81 14.37
N LEU A 176 -25.30 -17.62 14.05
CA LEU A 176 -24.65 -16.73 15.00
C LEU A 176 -25.61 -16.55 16.19
N THR A 177 -25.54 -17.43 17.18
CA THR A 177 -25.96 -17.14 18.52
C THR A 177 -24.95 -16.13 19.00
N LEU A 178 -25.36 -14.86 19.00
CA LEU A 178 -24.83 -13.83 19.86
C LEU A 178 -24.66 -14.42 21.26
N PHE A 179 -23.46 -14.89 21.59
CA PHE A 179 -23.04 -15.03 22.97
C PHE A 179 -22.64 -13.64 23.44
N THR A 180 -23.64 -12.87 23.86
CA THR A 180 -23.44 -11.96 24.98
C THR A 180 -23.41 -12.83 26.24
N GLU A 181 -22.25 -12.93 26.90
CA GLU A 181 -22.06 -12.78 28.36
C GLU A 181 -20.69 -13.35 28.80
N ASN A 182 -19.90 -12.45 29.38
CA ASN A 182 -19.13 -12.55 30.63
C ASN A 182 -18.40 -13.84 31.06
N SER A 183 -17.16 -13.59 31.51
CA SER A 183 -16.37 -14.30 32.55
C SER A 183 -15.49 -15.46 32.08
N LEU A 184 -14.18 -15.23 31.95
CA LEU A 184 -13.19 -15.14 33.05
C LEU A 184 -11.96 -14.34 32.61
#